data_AF-A0A6J4ME50-F1
#
_entry.id   AF-A0A6J4ME50-F1
#
_cell.length_a   1.000
_cell.length_b   1.000
_cell.length_c   1.000
_cell.angle_alpha   90.00
_cell.angle_beta   90.00
_cell.angle_gamma   90.00
#
_symmetry.space_group_name_H-M   'P 1'
#
loop_
_entity.id
_entity.type
_entity.pdbx_description
1 polymer ?
#
loop_
_entity_poly.entity_id
_entity_poly.type
_entity_poly.pdbx_seq_one_letter_code
_entity_poly.pdbx_strand_id
1 'polypeptide(L)'
;PHRFLAVRPSAVVVTIGVMSDFSDEQLQVICEAAQVIACECPAHLVDLVRRVRKFRRYTQEDCLVLVPEAAATHQWLGDQLLPLEAALAQILTAFLQREHLLDEQQQVDLVKLAQRNRQAALRHQAAQSQPE
;
A
#
# COMPACT_ATOMS: atom_id res chain seq x y z
N PRO A 1 0.03 41.90 -38.80
CA PRO A 1 0.74 41.82 -37.50
C PRO A 1 -0.22 41.44 -36.36
N HIS A 2 -0.50 40.14 -36.21
CA HIS A 2 -1.08 39.58 -34.98
C HIS A 2 -0.30 38.32 -34.66
N ARG A 3 0.53 38.44 -33.63
CA ARG A 3 1.50 37.44 -33.17
C ARG A 3 0.76 36.49 -32.23
N PHE A 4 0.53 35.25 -32.69
CA PHE A 4 0.03 34.18 -31.84
C PHE A 4 1.06 33.88 -30.74
N LEU A 5 0.68 34.12 -29.49
CA LEU A 5 1.41 33.63 -28.32
C LEU A 5 1.12 32.14 -28.19
N ALA A 6 2.08 31.32 -28.61
CA ALA A 6 2.07 29.89 -28.33
C ALA A 6 2.19 29.70 -26.81
N VAL A 7 1.07 29.39 -26.15
CA VAL A 7 1.05 28.88 -24.78
C VAL A 7 1.73 27.52 -24.82
N ARG A 8 2.94 27.45 -24.27
CA ARG A 8 3.63 26.17 -24.08
C ARG A 8 2.94 25.43 -22.94
N PRO A 9 2.56 24.16 -23.09
CA PRO A 9 2.20 23.34 -21.95
C PRO A 9 3.45 23.23 -21.07
N SER A 10 3.37 23.80 -19.87
CA SER A 10 4.39 23.62 -18.85
C SER A 10 4.40 22.13 -18.52
N ALA A 11 5.51 21.46 -18.84
CA ALA A 11 5.72 20.09 -18.44
C ALA A 11 5.76 20.07 -16.91
N VAL A 12 4.63 19.70 -16.30
CA VAL A 12 4.62 19.26 -14.92
C VAL A 12 5.41 17.97 -14.91
N VAL A 13 6.71 18.09 -14.65
CA VAL A 13 7.56 16.97 -14.31
C VAL A 13 7.06 16.52 -12.94
N VAL A 14 6.14 15.57 -12.93
CA VAL A 14 5.84 14.79 -11.73
C VAL A 14 7.12 14.05 -11.42
N THR A 15 7.88 14.54 -10.45
CA THR A 15 8.99 13.80 -9.87
C THR A 15 8.37 12.62 -9.15
N ILE A 16 8.25 11.48 -9.84
CA ILE A 16 7.85 10.20 -9.23
C ILE A 16 9.06 9.75 -8.41
N GLY A 17 9.14 10.23 -7.17
CA GLY A 17 10.07 9.72 -6.17
C GLY A 17 9.62 8.33 -5.75
N VAL A 18 10.39 7.31 -6.15
CA VAL A 18 10.36 5.90 -5.72
C VAL A 18 8.95 5.34 -5.47
N MET A 19 8.36 4.77 -6.54
CA MET A 19 7.08 4.04 -6.53
C MET A 19 7.01 3.02 -5.38
N SER A 20 6.34 3.42 -4.31
CA SER A 20 5.94 2.58 -3.17
C SER A 20 4.53 2.93 -2.70
N ASP A 21 3.73 3.56 -3.56
CA ASP A 21 2.37 3.96 -3.21
C ASP A 21 1.38 2.92 -3.76
N PHE A 22 0.86 2.07 -2.87
CA PHE A 22 -0.17 1.10 -3.23
C PHE A 22 -1.53 1.78 -3.28
N SER A 23 -2.33 1.56 -4.32
CA SER A 23 -3.73 1.95 -4.31
C SER A 23 -4.52 1.12 -3.28
N ASP A 24 -5.68 1.60 -2.86
CA ASP A 24 -6.52 0.86 -1.90
C ASP A 24 -7.00 -0.48 -2.48
N GLU A 25 -7.18 -0.55 -3.80
CA GLU A 25 -7.48 -1.78 -4.54
C GLU A 25 -6.30 -2.75 -4.51
N GLN A 26 -5.07 -2.28 -4.74
CA GLN A 26 -3.88 -3.12 -4.64
C GLN A 26 -3.70 -3.67 -3.22
N LEU A 27 -3.90 -2.83 -2.20
CA LEU A 27 -3.90 -3.26 -0.80
C LEU A 27 -4.97 -4.31 -0.53
N GLN A 28 -6.18 -4.14 -1.08
CA GLN A 28 -7.28 -5.11 -0.90
C GLN A 28 -6.90 -6.48 -1.46
N VAL A 29 -6.36 -6.48 -2.67
CA VAL A 29 -5.95 -7.71 -3.35
C VAL A 29 -4.83 -8.43 -2.58
N ILE A 30 -3.86 -7.69 -2.04
CA ILE A 30 -2.82 -8.28 -1.17
C ILE A 30 -3.43 -8.90 0.08
N CYS A 31 -4.39 -8.21 0.72
CA CYS A 31 -5.05 -8.68 1.94
C CYS A 31 -5.86 -9.97 1.70
N GLU A 32 -6.69 -9.99 0.65
CA GLU A 32 -7.47 -11.16 0.27
C GLU A 32 -6.58 -12.35 -0.06
N ALA A 33 -5.46 -12.08 -0.75
CA ALA A 33 -4.53 -13.12 -1.10
C ALA A 33 -3.80 -13.67 0.13
N ALA A 34 -3.45 -12.82 1.11
CA ALA A 34 -2.78 -13.18 2.36
C ALA A 34 -3.64 -14.03 3.32
N GLN A 35 -4.96 -13.83 3.34
CA GLN A 35 -5.88 -14.68 4.11
C GLN A 35 -5.88 -16.15 3.66
N VAL A 36 -5.29 -16.44 2.49
CA VAL A 36 -5.19 -17.79 1.92
C VAL A 36 -3.75 -18.33 1.96
N ILE A 37 -2.76 -17.48 2.33
CA ILE A 37 -1.39 -17.91 2.61
C ILE A 37 -1.32 -18.36 4.07
N ALA A 38 -0.54 -19.38 4.39
CA ALA A 38 -0.24 -19.77 5.78
C ALA A 38 0.48 -18.67 6.61
N CYS A 39 0.78 -17.48 6.04
CA CYS A 39 1.39 -16.32 6.70
C CYS A 39 0.43 -15.13 6.58
N GLU A 40 -0.10 -14.66 7.71
CA GLU A 40 -0.96 -13.46 7.78
C GLU A 40 -0.16 -12.15 7.62
N CYS A 41 1.15 -12.29 7.41
CA CYS A 41 2.16 -11.23 7.39
C CYS A 41 1.85 -10.09 6.39
N PRO A 42 1.45 -10.37 5.13
CA PRO A 42 1.07 -9.31 4.20
C PRO A 42 -0.25 -8.63 4.59
N ALA A 43 -1.21 -9.36 5.17
CA ALA A 43 -2.48 -8.78 5.63
C ALA A 43 -2.25 -7.80 6.78
N HIS A 44 -1.43 -8.17 7.76
CA HIS A 44 -1.07 -7.27 8.86
C HIS A 44 -0.34 -6.00 8.38
N LEU A 45 0.57 -6.12 7.42
CA LEU A 45 1.25 -4.96 6.84
C LEU A 45 0.27 -4.04 6.09
N VAL A 46 -0.64 -4.61 5.29
CA VAL A 46 -1.71 -3.86 4.62
C VAL A 46 -2.58 -3.12 5.64
N ASP A 47 -2.99 -3.79 6.72
CA ASP A 47 -3.81 -3.19 7.77
C ASP A 47 -3.12 -2.00 8.45
N LEU A 48 -1.81 -2.10 8.69
CA LEU A 48 -1.01 -1.00 9.24
C LEU A 48 -0.99 0.19 8.28
N VAL A 49 -0.72 -0.03 6.99
CA VAL A 49 -0.74 1.03 5.96
C VAL A 49 -2.10 1.72 5.94
N ARG A 50 -3.19 0.95 5.89
CA ARG A 50 -4.57 1.48 5.88
C ARG A 50 -4.90 2.29 7.13
N ARG A 51 -4.49 1.83 8.32
CA ARG A 51 -4.73 2.53 9.59
C ARG A 51 -3.98 3.86 9.64
N VAL A 52 -2.71 3.88 9.21
CA VAL A 52 -1.91 5.12 9.15
C VAL A 52 -2.49 6.10 8.14
N ARG A 53 -2.86 5.64 6.93
CA ARG A 53 -3.56 6.45 5.91
C ARG A 53 -4.84 7.06 6.44
N LYS A 54 -5.70 6.23 7.05
CA LYS A 54 -6.97 6.67 7.63
C LYS A 54 -6.74 7.72 8.71
N PHE A 55 -5.75 7.51 9.58
CA PHE A 55 -5.46 8.46 10.65
C PHE A 55 -4.91 9.77 10.11
N ARG A 56 -4.01 9.72 9.11
CA ARG A 56 -3.48 10.91 8.44
C ARG A 56 -4.60 11.73 7.79
N ARG A 57 -5.49 11.07 7.04
CA ARG A 57 -6.66 11.73 6.44
C ARG A 57 -7.56 12.37 7.51
N TYR A 58 -7.82 11.64 8.59
CA TYR A 58 -8.60 12.17 9.71
C TYR A 58 -7.98 13.45 10.27
N THR A 59 -6.66 13.49 10.49
CA THR A 59 -5.98 14.68 11.01
C THR A 59 -6.03 15.90 10.09
N GLN A 60 -6.19 15.69 8.78
CA GLN A 60 -6.15 16.74 7.76
C GLN A 60 -7.54 17.22 7.33
N GLU A 61 -8.51 16.33 7.26
CA GLU A 61 -9.81 16.57 6.64
C GLU A 61 -10.99 16.44 7.61
N ASP A 62 -10.99 15.38 8.44
CA ASP A 62 -12.20 14.97 9.18
C ASP A 62 -12.20 15.43 10.65
N CYS A 63 -11.07 15.91 11.17
CA CYS A 63 -10.97 16.28 12.57
C CYS A 63 -11.65 17.64 12.81
N LEU A 64 -12.59 17.66 13.76
CA LEU A 64 -13.25 18.88 14.22
C LEU A 64 -12.25 19.74 15.02
N VAL A 65 -11.67 20.73 14.36
CA VAL A 65 -10.82 21.73 15.02
C VAL A 65 -11.72 22.72 15.77
N LEU A 66 -11.91 22.49 17.06
CA LEU A 66 -12.72 23.35 17.92
C LEU A 66 -11.98 24.63 18.36
N VAL A 67 -10.64 24.60 18.32
CA VAL A 67 -9.77 25.67 18.81
C VAL A 67 -8.69 25.92 17.74
N PRO A 68 -8.54 27.15 17.21
CA PRO A 68 -7.60 27.46 16.12
C PRO A 68 -6.15 27.06 16.42
N GLU A 69 -5.73 27.16 17.68
CA GLU A 69 -4.39 26.78 18.15
C GLU A 69 -4.11 25.28 17.96
N ALA A 70 -5.14 24.43 17.96
CA ALA A 70 -5.00 23.00 17.72
C ALA A 70 -4.82 22.66 16.22
N ALA A 71 -5.18 23.57 15.29
CA ALA A 71 -5.05 23.35 13.85
C ALA A 71 -3.58 23.07 13.46
N ALA A 72 -2.65 23.85 14.02
CA ALA A 72 -1.22 23.68 13.78
C ALA A 72 -0.71 22.33 14.27
N THR A 73 -1.20 21.86 15.42
CA THR A 73 -0.86 20.54 15.95
C THR A 73 -1.38 19.41 15.06
N HIS A 74 -2.59 19.54 14.52
CA HIS A 74 -3.17 18.53 13.64
C HIS A 74 -2.45 18.46 12.29
N GLN A 75 -2.11 19.61 11.71
CA GLN A 75 -1.30 19.68 10.50
C GLN A 75 0.08 19.05 10.72
N TRP A 76 0.77 19.43 11.80
CA TRP A 76 2.05 18.82 12.18
C TRP A 76 1.92 17.30 12.30
N LEU A 77 0.86 16.79 12.95
CA LEU A 77 0.65 15.35 13.12
C LEU A 77 0.43 14.65 11.77
N GLY A 78 -0.39 15.22 10.88
CA GLY A 78 -0.57 14.69 9.52
C GLY A 78 0.72 14.64 8.71
N ASP A 79 1.59 15.65 8.89
CA ASP A 79 2.91 15.71 8.26
C ASP A 79 3.86 14.64 8.83
N GLN A 80 3.80 14.35 10.14
CA GLN A 80 4.57 13.26 10.76
C GLN A 80 4.11 11.86 10.32
N LEU A 81 2.83 11.70 9.95
CA LEU A 81 2.28 10.42 9.51
C LEU A 81 2.66 10.07 8.07
N LEU A 82 2.93 11.07 7.22
CA LEU A 82 3.34 10.86 5.83
C LEU A 82 4.59 9.97 5.67
N PRO A 83 5.72 10.24 6.35
CA PRO A 83 6.90 9.37 6.24
C PRO A 83 6.67 7.98 6.85
N LEU A 84 5.80 7.85 7.86
CA LEU A 84 5.45 6.54 8.43
C LEU A 84 4.67 5.69 7.43
N GLU A 85 3.70 6.29 6.74
CA GLU A 85 2.94 5.64 5.67
C GLU A 85 3.89 5.13 4.57
N ALA A 86 4.79 6.00 4.10
CA ALA A 86 5.79 5.65 3.08
C ALA A 86 6.73 4.54 3.54
N ALA A 87 7.14 4.53 4.81
CA ALA A 87 7.99 3.47 5.36
C ALA A 87 7.27 2.12 5.39
N LEU A 88 6.01 2.08 5.83
CA LEU A 88 5.20 0.86 5.85
C LEU A 88 4.97 0.31 4.44
N ALA A 89 4.66 1.18 3.49
CA ALA A 89 4.47 0.77 2.11
C ALA A 89 5.76 0.24 1.47
N GLN A 90 6.92 0.85 1.76
CA GLN A 90 8.22 0.32 1.36
C GLN A 90 8.51 -1.06 1.96
N ILE A 91 8.19 -1.29 3.24
CA ILE A 91 8.34 -2.60 3.88
C ILE A 91 7.47 -3.65 3.17
N LEU A 92 6.22 -3.30 2.84
CA LEU A 92 5.31 -4.19 2.11
C LEU A 92 5.87 -4.51 0.71
N THR A 93 6.32 -3.52 -0.06
CA THR A 93 6.96 -3.73 -1.36
C THR A 93 8.19 -4.64 -1.22
N ALA A 94 9.05 -4.36 -0.25
CA ALA A 94 10.28 -5.10 -0.01
C ALA A 94 10.01 -6.55 0.43
N PHE A 95 8.91 -6.80 1.13
CA PHE A 95 8.41 -8.14 1.45
C PHE A 95 7.95 -8.86 0.19
N LEU A 96 7.06 -8.25 -0.61
CA LEU A 96 6.53 -8.85 -1.83
C LEU A 96 7.64 -9.16 -2.85
N GLN A 97 8.66 -8.31 -2.95
CA GLN A 97 9.84 -8.55 -3.78
C GLN A 97 10.64 -9.77 -3.32
N ARG A 98 10.93 -9.88 -2.02
CA ARG A 98 11.65 -11.04 -1.46
C ARG A 98 10.89 -12.34 -1.64
N GLU A 99 9.56 -12.25 -1.57
CA GLU A 99 8.68 -13.38 -1.84
C GLU A 99 8.43 -13.59 -3.35
N HIS A 100 9.05 -12.84 -4.25
CA HIS A 100 8.83 -12.97 -5.70
C HIS A 100 7.35 -12.87 -6.12
N LEU A 101 6.56 -12.07 -5.39
CA LEU A 101 5.13 -11.84 -5.59
C LEU A 101 4.84 -10.58 -6.40
N LEU A 102 5.87 -9.95 -6.97
CA LEU A 102 5.73 -8.86 -7.92
C LEU A 102 6.09 -9.35 -9.34
N ASP A 103 5.41 -8.78 -10.34
CA ASP A 103 5.74 -8.96 -11.76
C ASP A 103 6.84 -7.97 -12.22
N GLU A 104 7.17 -8.00 -13.51
CA GLU A 104 8.19 -7.14 -14.12
C GLU A 104 7.84 -5.66 -14.07
N GLN A 105 6.57 -5.32 -13.91
CA GLN A 105 6.02 -3.97 -13.79
C GLN A 105 5.84 -3.56 -12.32
N GLN A 106 6.40 -4.32 -11.38
CA GLN A 106 6.26 -4.14 -9.93
C GLN A 106 4.80 -4.19 -9.43
N GLN A 107 3.90 -4.80 -10.20
CA GLN A 107 2.53 -5.08 -9.77
C GLN A 107 2.46 -6.42 -9.06
N VAL A 108 1.44 -6.59 -8.23
CA VAL A 108 1.23 -7.86 -7.51
C VAL A 108 0.90 -8.96 -8.52
N ASP A 109 1.72 -10.00 -8.56
CA ASP A 109 1.52 -11.16 -9.44
C ASP A 109 0.47 -12.10 -8.83
N LEU A 110 -0.80 -11.86 -9.18
CA LEU A 110 -1.95 -12.61 -8.67
C LEU A 110 -1.91 -14.08 -9.03
N VAL A 111 -1.28 -14.43 -10.16
CA VAL A 111 -1.16 -15.82 -10.61
C VAL A 111 -0.21 -16.57 -9.69
N LYS A 112 0.98 -16.03 -9.42
CA LYS A 112 1.94 -16.64 -8.48
C LYS A 112 1.36 -16.72 -7.07
N LEU A 113 0.65 -15.68 -6.64
CA LEU A 113 0.00 -15.65 -5.33
C LEU A 113 -1.05 -16.76 -5.22
N ALA A 114 -1.94 -16.89 -6.22
CA ALA A 114 -2.94 -17.96 -6.28
C ALA A 114 -2.31 -19.36 -6.37
N GLN A 115 -1.19 -19.52 -7.08
CA GLN A 115 -0.46 -20.80 -7.17
C GLN A 115 0.14 -21.22 -5.82
N ARG A 116 0.80 -20.30 -5.09
CA ARG A 116 1.33 -20.56 -3.75
C ARG A 116 0.22 -20.91 -2.77
N ASN A 117 -0.90 -20.21 -2.85
CA ASN A 117 -2.10 -20.50 -2.05
C ASN A 117 -2.59 -21.94 -2.26
N ARG A 118 -2.74 -22.35 -3.53
CA ARG A 118 -3.15 -23.72 -3.85
C ARG A 118 -2.13 -24.75 -3.34
N GLN A 119 -0.84 -24.50 -3.48
CA GLN A 119 0.21 -25.40 -2.97
C GLN A 119 0.20 -25.51 -1.44
N ALA A 120 0.00 -24.40 -0.72
CA ALA A 120 -0.09 -24.40 0.73
C ALA A 120 -1.32 -25.20 1.23
N ALA A 121 -2.49 -24.97 0.61
CA ALA A 121 -3.72 -25.71 0.95
C ALA A 121 -3.57 -27.22 0.72
N LEU A 122 -2.97 -27.63 -0.40
CA LEU A 122 -2.70 -29.04 -0.69
C LEU A 122 -1.73 -29.67 0.32
N ARG A 123 -0.70 -28.94 0.77
CA ARG A 123 0.24 -29.41 1.80
C ARG A 123 -0.46 -29.60 3.14
N HIS A 124 -1.34 -28.68 3.55
CA HIS A 124 -2.11 -28.83 4.78
C HIS A 124 -3.05 -30.05 4.73
N GLN A 125 -3.74 -30.27 3.62
CA GLN A 125 -4.59 -31.45 3.44
C GLN A 125 -3.80 -32.75 3.46
N ALA A 126 -2.63 -32.80 2.80
CA ALA A 126 -1.75 -33.96 2.81
C ALA A 126 -1.21 -34.27 4.21
N ALA A 127 -0.82 -33.24 4.98
CA ALA A 127 -0.34 -33.40 6.35
C ALA A 127 -1.43 -33.90 7.32
N GLN A 128 -2.69 -33.58 7.06
CA GLN A 128 -3.84 -34.05 7.85
C GLN A 128 -4.31 -35.46 7.46
N SER A 129 -3.84 -36.01 6.33
CA SER A 129 -4.31 -37.28 5.77
C SER A 129 -3.34 -38.45 5.99
N GLN A 130 -2.24 -38.26 6.73
CA GLN A 130 -1.32 -39.34 7.11
C GLN A 130 -1.78 -39.97 8.44
N PRO A 131 -2.26 -41.23 8.45
CA PRO A 131 -2.51 -41.96 9.69
C PRO A 131 -1.18 -42.40 10.32
N GLU A 132 -1.11 -42.35 11.67
CA GLU A 132 -0.05 -42.97 12.49
C GLU A 132 0.13 -44.47 12.22
#